data_AF-A0A964I8N9-F1
#
_entry.id   AF-A0A964I8N9-F1
#
_cell.length_a   1.000
_cell.length_b   1.000
_cell.length_c   1.000
_cell.angle_alpha   90.00
_cell.angle_beta   90.00
_cell.angle_gamma   90.00
#
_symmetry.space_group_name_H-M   'P 1'
#
loop_
_entity.id
_entity.type
_entity.pdbx_description
1 polymer ?
#
loop_
_entity_poly.entity_id
_entity_poly.type
_entity_poly.pdbx_seq_one_letter_code
_entity_poly.pdbx_strand_id
1 'polypeptide(L)' 'VDFARRTVLAVFLGTRPSAGYAVEIVGTRAEGTGLVVLWSERQPERDMVSAQVLTAPSHIVTVPRVAGAIRFEKAGQ' A
#
# COMPACT_ATOMS: atom_id res chain seq x y z
N VAL A 1 12.37 9.92 -10.17
CA VAL A 1 10.99 10.45 -10.06
C VAL A 1 11.07 11.97 -10.16
N ASP A 2 10.23 12.58 -10.99
CA ASP A 2 10.06 14.04 -11.03
C ASP A 2 8.91 14.43 -10.10
N PHE A 3 9.24 14.94 -8.92
CA PHE A 3 8.26 15.34 -7.90
C PHE A 3 7.46 16.59 -8.27
N ALA A 4 7.89 17.36 -9.28
CA ALA A 4 7.07 18.45 -9.79
C ALA A 4 5.82 17.91 -10.50
N ARG A 5 5.95 16.75 -11.17
CA ARG A 5 4.91 16.15 -12.03
C ARG A 5 4.28 14.88 -11.45
N ARG A 6 4.86 14.30 -10.40
CA ARG A 6 4.44 13.02 -9.81
C ARG A 6 4.32 13.14 -8.30
N THR A 7 3.40 12.36 -7.74
CA THR A 7 3.34 12.08 -6.31
C THR A 7 3.76 10.63 -6.08
N VAL A 8 4.56 10.38 -5.05
CA VAL A 8 4.93 9.02 -4.61
C VAL A 8 3.97 8.60 -3.50
N LEU A 9 3.36 7.44 -3.65
CA LEU A 9 2.51 6.82 -2.65
C LEU A 9 3.23 5.59 -2.11
N ALA A 10 3.20 5.41 -0.80
CA ALA A 10 3.85 4.29 -0.16
C ALA A 10 3.00 3.77 0.99
N VAL A 11 2.81 2.46 1.05
CA VAL A 11 2.20 1.78 2.20
C VAL A 11 3.24 0.83 2.79
N PHE A 12 3.43 0.92 4.11
CA PHE A 12 4.34 0.09 4.87
C PHE A 12 3.56 -0.62 5.97
N LEU A 13 3.66 -1.95 6.06
CA LEU A 13 3.00 -2.70 7.13
C LEU A 13 3.77 -2.68 8.45
N GLY A 14 5.01 -2.19 8.43
CA GLY A 14 5.97 -2.39 9.53
C GLY A 14 6.41 -3.84 9.64
N THR A 15 7.01 -4.19 10.77
CA THR A 15 7.54 -5.54 11.01
C THR A 15 6.42 -6.58 11.05
N ARG A 16 6.65 -7.74 10.42
CA ARG A 16 5.77 -8.91 10.40
C ARG A 16 6.57 -10.18 10.75
N PRO A 17 5.95 -11.14 11.46
CA PRO A 17 6.68 -12.28 12.05
C PRO A 17 6.99 -13.41 11.06
N SER A 18 6.43 -13.40 9.84
CA SER A 18 6.63 -14.46 8.86
C SER A 18 6.70 -13.97 7.42
N ALA A 19 7.28 -14.81 6.56
CA ALA A 19 7.22 -14.67 5.11
C ALA A 19 5.84 -15.13 4.61
N GLY A 20 4.94 -14.18 4.34
CA GLY A 20 3.57 -14.48 3.97
C GLY A 20 2.67 -13.25 3.97
N TYR A 21 3.03 -12.24 4.76
CA TYR A 21 2.41 -10.93 4.70
C TYR A 21 2.82 -10.19 3.42
N ALA A 22 1.86 -9.53 2.79
CA ALA A 22 2.13 -8.58 1.72
C ALA A 22 1.16 -7.39 1.79
N VAL A 23 1.55 -6.30 1.17
CA VAL A 23 0.73 -5.10 1.02
C VAL A 23 0.76 -4.65 -0.41
N GLU A 24 -0.38 -4.16 -0.89
CA GLU A 24 -0.49 -3.66 -2.24
C GLU A 24 -1.34 -2.40 -2.31
N ILE A 25 -0.92 -1.39 -3.08
CA ILE A 25 -1.80 -0.32 -3.53
C ILE A 25 -2.56 -0.86 -4.74
N VAL A 26 -3.85 -1.16 -4.55
CA VAL A 26 -4.68 -1.85 -5.54
C VAL A 26 -5.47 -0.89 -6.45
N GLY A 27 -5.49 0.40 -6.11
CA GLY A 27 -6.14 1.39 -6.94
C GLY A 27 -6.13 2.78 -6.33
N THR A 28 -6.65 3.73 -7.11
CA THR A 28 -6.83 5.10 -6.67
C THR A 28 -8.15 5.65 -7.19
N ARG A 29 -8.85 6.44 -6.38
CA ARG A 29 -10.09 7.13 -6.75
C ARG A 29 -9.91 8.64 -6.53
N ALA A 30 -10.20 9.44 -7.56
CA ALA A 30 -10.19 10.89 -7.43
C ALA A 30 -11.29 11.36 -6.48
N GLU A 31 -11.01 12.39 -5.68
CA GLU A 31 -11.96 12.96 -4.74
C GLU A 31 -11.76 14.47 -4.64
N GLY A 32 -12.56 15.23 -5.40
CA GLY A 32 -12.33 16.66 -5.58
C GLY A 32 -10.94 16.91 -6.19
N THR A 33 -10.11 17.69 -5.49
CA THR A 33 -8.70 17.93 -5.87
C THR A 33 -7.74 16.89 -5.28
N GLY A 34 -8.25 15.98 -4.45
CA GLY A 34 -7.51 14.97 -3.72
C GLY A 34 -7.58 13.58 -4.35
N LEU A 35 -7.03 12.61 -3.62
CA LEU A 35 -6.93 11.22 -4.05
C LEU A 35 -7.17 10.28 -2.87
N VAL A 36 -8.08 9.32 -3.04
CA VAL A 36 -8.19 8.15 -2.17
C VAL A 36 -7.35 7.03 -2.76
N VAL A 37 -6.43 6.49 -1.97
CA VAL A 37 -5.56 5.39 -2.31
C VAL A 37 -6.11 4.13 -1.66
N LEU A 38 -6.54 3.19 -2.49
CA LEU A 38 -7.03 1.89 -2.03
C LEU A 38 -5.85 0.94 -1.89
N TRP A 39 -5.72 0.31 -0.73
CA TRP A 39 -4.67 -0.66 -0.47
C TRP A 39 -5.21 -1.94 0.16
N SER A 40 -4.58 -3.07 -0.10
CA SER A 40 -4.92 -4.36 0.50
C SER A 40 -3.74 -4.91 1.30
N GLU A 41 -4.04 -5.72 2.31
CA GLU A 41 -3.06 -6.54 3.02
C GLU A 41 -3.42 -8.00 2.80
N ARG A 42 -2.46 -8.77 2.32
CA ARG A 42 -2.56 -10.22 2.30
C ARG A 42 -1.87 -10.75 3.55
N GLN A 43 -2.61 -11.54 4.31
CA GLN A 43 -2.07 -12.27 5.46
C GLN A 43 -1.85 -13.73 5.05
N PRO A 44 -0.86 -14.44 5.63
CA PRO A 44 -0.76 -15.88 5.44
C PRO A 44 -2.04 -16.56 5.97
N GLU A 45 -2.58 -17.51 5.22
CA GLU A 45 -3.68 -18.36 5.69
C GLU A 45 -3.24 -19.16 6.93
N ARG A 46 -4.18 -19.51 7.81
CA ARG A 46 -3.86 -20.20 9.08
C ARG A 46 -3.04 -21.48 8.88
N ASP A 47 -3.30 -22.19 7.79
CA ASP A 47 -2.66 -23.47 7.47
C ASP A 47 -1.51 -23.32 6.45
N MET A 48 -1.14 -22.08 6.10
CA MET A 48 -0.04 -21.83 5.17
C MET A 48 1.31 -22.01 5.87
N VAL A 49 2.11 -22.94 5.36
CA VAL A 49 3.52 -23.06 5.76
C VAL A 49 4.26 -21.80 5.30
N SER A 50 4.68 -20.98 6.26
CA SER A 50 5.45 -19.75 6.05
C SER A 50 6.75 -19.78 6.82
N ALA A 51 7.83 -19.27 6.21
CA ALA A 51 9.10 -19.14 6.91
C ALA A 51 8.96 -18.17 8.09
N GLN A 52 9.45 -18.57 9.26
CA GLN A 52 9.42 -17.77 10.48
C GLN A 52 10.60 -16.80 10.49
N VAL A 53 10.41 -15.66 9.85
CA VAL A 53 11.43 -14.62 9.70
C VAL A 53 10.77 -13.24 9.75
N LEU A 54 11.47 -12.29 10.37
CA LEU A 54 11.02 -10.91 10.41
C LEU A 54 11.09 -10.31 9.00
N THR A 55 9.96 -9.78 8.54
CA THR A 55 9.85 -9.06 7.26
C THR A 55 9.26 -7.67 7.48
N ALA A 56 9.41 -6.77 6.52
CA ALA A 56 8.78 -5.46 6.53
C ALA A 56 8.15 -5.15 5.16
N PRO A 57 6.98 -5.73 4.84
CA PRO A 57 6.35 -5.54 3.54
C PRO A 57 6.01 -4.08 3.25
N SER A 58 6.30 -3.65 2.02
CA SER A 58 5.99 -2.32 1.53
C SER A 58 5.64 -2.33 0.05
N HIS A 59 4.77 -1.43 -0.37
CA HIS A 59 4.52 -1.17 -1.79
C HIS A 59 4.55 0.34 -2.05
N ILE A 60 5.33 0.73 -3.06
CA ILE A 60 5.57 2.11 -3.45
C ILE A 60 5.21 2.26 -4.93
N VAL A 61 4.36 3.23 -5.25
CA VAL A 61 3.96 3.54 -6.63
C VAL A 61 4.08 5.04 -6.90
N THR A 62 4.05 5.41 -8.19
CA THR A 62 3.99 6.81 -8.60
C THR A 62 2.69 7.09 -9.34
N VAL A 63 2.09 8.24 -9.04
CA VAL A 63 0.87 8.75 -9.71
C VAL A 63 1.14 10.14 -10.27
N PRO A 64 0.31 10.67 -11.19
CA PRO A 64 0.33 12.09 -11.52
C PRO A 64 0.26 12.97 -10.27
N ARG A 65 0.85 14.17 -10.32
CA ARG A 65 0.86 15.12 -9.19
C ARG A 65 -0.57 15.36 -8.68
N VAL A 66 -0.76 15.17 -7.38
CA VAL A 66 -2.01 15.49 -6.68
C VAL A 66 -1.82 16.78 -5.90
N ALA A 67 -2.76 17.73 -6.05
CA ALA A 67 -2.71 19.02 -5.37
C ALA A 67 -3.48 19.03 -4.04
N GLY A 68 -4.54 18.24 -3.93
CA GLY A 68 -5.37 18.13 -2.73
C GLY A 68 -4.91 17.04 -1.76
N ALA A 69 -5.74 16.78 -0.75
CA ALA A 69 -5.46 15.79 0.29
C ALA A 69 -5.38 14.37 -0.28
N ILE A 70 -4.47 13.57 0.26
CA ILE A 70 -4.33 12.15 -0.07
C ILE A 70 -4.75 11.34 1.15
N ARG A 71 -5.70 10.43 0.96
CA ARG A 71 -6.18 9.53 2.01
C ARG A 71 -5.93 8.09 1.61
N PHE A 72 -5.66 7.23 2.59
CA PHE A 72 -5.46 5.81 2.37
C PHE A 72 -6.62 5.05 3.00
N GLU A 73 -7.26 4.20 2.21
CA GLU A 73 -8.37 3.37 2.63
C GLU A 73 -8.03 1.91 2.35
N LYS A 74 -8.24 1.03 3.34
CA LYS A 74 -8.08 -0.40 3.11
C LYS A 74 -9.24 -0.87 2.21
N ALA A 75 -8.93 -1.48 1.07
CA ALA A 75 -9.92 -2.14 0.24
C ALA A 75 -10.64 -3.20 1.10
N GLY A 76 -11.97 -3.21 1.07
CA GLY A 76 -12.79 -4.12 1.88
C GLY A 76 -12.38 -5.57 1.69
N GLN A 77 -12.39 -6.35 2.79
CA GLN A 77 -12.15 -7.79 2.76
C GLN A 77 -13.32 -8.53 2.11
#